data_AF-A0A1M6VP24-F1
#
_entry.id   AF-A0A1M6VP24-F1
#
_cell.length_a   1.000
_cell.length_b   1.000
_cell.length_c   1.000
_cell.angle_alpha   90.00
_cell.angle_beta   90.00
_cell.angle_gamma   90.00
#
_symmetry.space_group_name_H-M   'P 1'
#
loop_
_entity.id
_entity.type
_entity.pdbx_description
1 polymer ?
#
loop_
_entity_poly.entity_id
_entity_poly.type
_entity_poly.pdbx_seq_one_letter_code
_entity_poly.pdbx_strand_id
1 'polypeptide(L)'
;MVSVKRFIHDEPALFKATAEFVRLFARIDDPVLAVATCEKNINARIAWTLFGTALFQDVSYPEFVTLLRTLNEKFPGEKLWTLPVPKAQDIEDCVETAFGCRSWSMFENVSGIFWSVGLFVRRHLDLRGWLKSRTPEEIWRDLGEIYFMGKGNPRPKVCAAIYRLLAPAPVGLGLDCAPSPKWPPLPLTMGARRYLSILGPASDGFADLEPSQKQTLATDLYVALVQYLMEQSENAEVKKSKVDALTAYVAAHSLQFYLEDGTDDFICRLSTDHCRKCPLRKYCNYAI
;
A
#
# COMPACT_ATOMS: atom_id res chain seq x y z
N MET A 1 -17.76 10.19 20.92
CA MET A 1 -16.44 10.48 20.33
C MET A 1 -15.74 9.16 20.07
N VAL A 2 -15.47 8.85 18.80
CA VAL A 2 -14.76 7.63 18.39
C VAL A 2 -13.32 7.72 18.90
N SER A 3 -12.83 6.69 19.60
CA SER A 3 -11.49 6.67 20.17
C SER A 3 -10.90 5.27 20.19
N VAL A 4 -9.67 5.12 19.70
CA VAL A 4 -8.92 3.85 19.73
C VAL A 4 -8.71 3.38 21.18
N LYS A 5 -8.44 4.29 22.12
CA LYS A 5 -8.27 3.95 23.53
C LYS A 5 -9.53 3.33 24.13
N ARG A 6 -10.69 3.91 23.79
CA ARG A 6 -11.98 3.38 24.21
C ARG A 6 -12.25 2.01 23.58
N PHE A 7 -11.97 1.85 22.29
CA PHE A 7 -12.09 0.55 21.61
C PHE A 7 -11.21 -0.53 22.24
N ILE A 8 -9.97 -0.23 22.62
CA ILE A 8 -9.09 -1.18 23.32
C ILE A 8 -9.67 -1.61 24.66
N HIS A 9 -10.31 -0.69 25.39
CA HIS A 9 -10.94 -0.96 26.68
C HIS A 9 -12.25 -1.73 26.55
N ASP A 10 -13.12 -1.31 25.64
CA ASP A 10 -14.47 -1.85 25.48
C ASP A 10 -14.43 -3.20 24.73
N GLU A 11 -13.51 -3.38 23.78
CA GLU A 11 -13.39 -4.58 22.92
C GLU A 11 -11.96 -5.19 22.90
N PRO A 12 -11.38 -5.55 24.06
CA PRO A 12 -9.97 -5.97 24.16
C PRO A 12 -9.66 -7.26 23.39
N ALA A 13 -10.62 -8.19 23.32
CA ALA A 13 -10.45 -9.45 22.62
C ALA A 13 -10.41 -9.27 21.10
N LEU A 14 -11.25 -8.38 20.56
CA LEU A 14 -11.24 -8.02 19.15
C LEU A 14 -9.97 -7.22 18.79
N PHE A 15 -9.54 -6.30 19.65
CA PHE A 15 -8.27 -5.61 19.46
C PHE A 15 -7.08 -6.59 19.39
N LYS A 16 -7.01 -7.56 20.31
CA LYS A 16 -5.99 -8.61 20.27
C LYS A 16 -6.06 -9.44 18.99
N ALA A 17 -7.25 -9.88 18.59
CA ALA A 17 -7.46 -10.62 17.34
C ALA A 17 -7.01 -9.82 16.11
N THR A 18 -7.21 -8.50 16.13
CA THR A 18 -6.76 -7.58 15.07
C THR A 18 -5.25 -7.47 15.03
N ALA A 19 -4.59 -7.40 16.18
CA ALA A 19 -3.13 -7.43 16.24
C ALA A 19 -2.57 -8.75 15.69
N GLU A 20 -3.23 -9.88 16.01
CA GLU A 20 -2.87 -11.18 15.44
C GLU A 20 -3.08 -11.25 13.92
N PHE A 21 -4.15 -10.62 13.40
CA PHE A 21 -4.36 -10.45 11.96
C PHE A 21 -3.23 -9.63 11.34
N VAL A 22 -2.86 -8.49 11.94
CA VAL A 22 -1.72 -7.68 11.48
C VAL A 22 -0.44 -8.50 11.43
N ARG A 23 -0.13 -9.25 12.49
CA ARG A 23 1.06 -10.11 12.53
C ARG A 23 1.07 -11.17 11.43
N LEU A 24 -0.09 -11.75 11.11
CA LEU A 24 -0.23 -12.76 10.06
C LEU A 24 -0.01 -12.15 8.66
N PHE A 25 -0.62 -11.00 8.40
CA PHE A 25 -0.61 -10.35 7.08
C PHE A 25 0.62 -9.46 6.82
N ALA A 26 1.40 -9.15 7.86
CA ALA A 26 2.68 -8.44 7.74
C ALA A 26 3.71 -9.16 6.84
N ARG A 27 3.51 -10.46 6.58
CA ARG A 27 4.39 -11.29 5.76
C ARG A 27 3.93 -11.41 4.30
N ILE A 28 2.76 -10.92 3.97
CA ILE A 28 2.24 -10.97 2.60
C ILE A 28 2.88 -9.85 1.80
N ASP A 29 3.40 -10.17 0.62
CA ASP A 29 4.01 -9.18 -0.28
C ASP A 29 2.96 -8.16 -0.75
N ASP A 30 3.37 -6.89 -0.88
CA ASP A 30 2.50 -5.88 -1.50
C ASP A 30 2.38 -6.17 -3.02
N PRO A 31 1.16 -6.23 -3.59
CA PRO A 31 0.97 -6.53 -5.02
C PRO A 31 1.68 -5.54 -5.95
N VAL A 32 1.86 -4.29 -5.52
CA VAL A 32 2.58 -3.26 -6.29
C VAL A 32 4.07 -3.56 -6.37
N LEU A 33 4.61 -4.27 -5.39
CA LEU A 33 6.03 -4.63 -5.33
C LEU A 33 6.34 -5.95 -6.04
N ALA A 34 5.34 -6.68 -6.51
CA ALA A 34 5.49 -8.00 -7.13
C ALA A 34 6.49 -8.01 -8.31
N VAL A 35 6.49 -6.96 -9.13
CA VAL A 35 7.46 -6.80 -10.23
C VAL A 35 8.70 -6.04 -9.79
N ALA A 36 8.54 -4.97 -9.01
CA ALA A 36 9.66 -4.12 -8.61
C ALA A 36 10.76 -4.88 -7.88
N THR A 37 10.41 -5.89 -7.08
CA THR A 37 11.37 -6.74 -6.37
C THR A 37 12.17 -7.69 -7.27
N CYS A 38 11.63 -8.04 -8.45
CA CYS A 38 12.29 -8.91 -9.43
C CYS A 38 13.36 -8.17 -10.26
N GLU A 39 13.28 -6.83 -10.32
CA GLU A 39 14.22 -6.02 -11.09
C GLU A 39 15.63 -6.03 -10.45
N LYS A 40 16.67 -6.10 -11.27
CA LYS A 40 18.07 -6.11 -10.77
C LYS A 40 18.58 -4.71 -10.45
N ASN A 41 18.19 -3.72 -11.25
CA ASN A 41 18.61 -2.34 -11.14
C ASN A 41 17.73 -1.61 -10.12
N ILE A 42 18.36 -0.95 -9.14
CA ILE A 42 17.67 -0.19 -8.10
C ILE A 42 16.79 0.95 -8.64
N ASN A 43 17.22 1.67 -9.67
CA ASN A 43 16.42 2.70 -10.32
C ASN A 43 15.20 2.08 -11.00
N ALA A 44 15.35 0.91 -11.63
CA ALA A 44 14.21 0.17 -12.16
C ALA A 44 13.23 -0.24 -11.04
N ARG A 45 13.71 -0.73 -9.88
CA ARG A 45 12.84 -1.05 -8.73
C ARG A 45 12.02 0.16 -8.29
N ILE A 46 12.67 1.32 -8.15
CA ILE A 46 12.01 2.57 -7.76
C ILE A 46 10.97 2.96 -8.82
N ALA A 47 11.35 2.98 -10.10
CA ALA A 47 10.46 3.35 -11.21
C ALA A 47 9.22 2.46 -11.28
N TRP A 48 9.39 1.13 -11.18
CA TRP A 48 8.29 0.17 -11.17
C TRP A 48 7.39 0.30 -9.93
N THR A 49 7.96 0.64 -8.77
CA THR A 49 7.16 0.91 -7.55
C THR A 49 6.31 2.15 -7.70
N LEU A 50 6.87 3.23 -8.28
CA LEU A 50 6.14 4.46 -8.56
C LEU A 50 5.05 4.22 -9.61
N PHE A 51 5.38 3.51 -10.68
CA PHE A 51 4.44 3.17 -11.74
C PHE A 51 3.27 2.33 -11.21
N GLY A 52 3.56 1.24 -10.51
CA GLY A 52 2.51 0.40 -9.93
C GLY A 52 1.66 1.15 -8.90
N THR A 53 2.26 2.04 -8.10
CA THR A 53 1.47 2.85 -7.16
C THR A 53 0.56 3.86 -7.85
N ALA A 54 1.00 4.47 -8.97
CA ALA A 54 0.15 5.37 -9.75
C ALA A 54 -0.99 4.62 -10.45
N LEU A 55 -0.69 3.42 -10.94
CA LEU A 55 -1.58 2.58 -11.73
C LEU A 55 -2.62 1.84 -10.89
N PHE A 56 -2.31 1.53 -9.63
CA PHE A 56 -3.18 0.72 -8.78
C PHE A 56 -4.46 1.46 -8.37
N GLN A 57 -5.56 1.15 -9.07
CA GLN A 57 -6.88 1.74 -8.86
C GLN A 57 -7.97 0.88 -9.52
N ASP A 58 -9.08 0.67 -8.81
CA ASP A 58 -10.29 0.01 -9.31
C ASP A 58 -10.02 -1.33 -10.01
N VAL A 59 -9.15 -2.15 -9.42
CA VAL A 59 -8.73 -3.46 -9.92
C VAL A 59 -8.37 -4.36 -8.75
N SER A 60 -8.69 -5.65 -8.84
CA SER A 60 -8.32 -6.61 -7.79
C SER A 60 -6.81 -6.86 -7.74
N TYR A 61 -6.30 -7.38 -6.62
CA TYR A 61 -4.85 -7.57 -6.47
C TYR A 61 -4.31 -8.62 -7.47
N PRO A 62 -4.96 -9.78 -7.71
CA PRO A 62 -4.48 -10.76 -8.67
C PRO A 62 -4.46 -10.25 -10.12
N GLU A 63 -5.51 -9.52 -10.53
CA GLU A 63 -5.57 -8.87 -11.84
C GLU A 63 -4.46 -7.84 -11.98
N PHE A 64 -4.22 -7.04 -10.93
CA PHE A 64 -3.17 -6.03 -10.95
C PHE A 64 -1.76 -6.63 -11.02
N VAL A 65 -1.49 -7.71 -10.30
CA VAL A 65 -0.22 -8.44 -10.40
C VAL A 65 -0.04 -9.00 -11.81
N THR A 66 -1.10 -9.54 -12.41
CA THR A 66 -1.09 -10.03 -13.80
C THR A 66 -0.77 -8.90 -14.78
N LEU A 67 -1.41 -7.74 -14.62
CA LEU A 67 -1.13 -6.54 -15.42
C LEU A 67 0.33 -6.11 -15.32
N LEU A 68 0.86 -5.96 -14.10
CA LEU A 68 2.25 -5.53 -13.92
C LEU A 68 3.24 -6.53 -14.53
N ARG A 69 3.01 -7.84 -14.37
CA ARG A 69 3.86 -8.88 -14.98
C ARG A 69 3.82 -8.81 -16.50
N THR A 70 2.64 -8.73 -17.09
CA THR A 70 2.45 -8.61 -18.56
C THR A 70 3.19 -7.38 -19.10
N LEU A 71 3.06 -6.23 -18.43
CA LEU A 71 3.78 -5.00 -18.80
C LEU A 71 5.30 -5.18 -18.69
N ASN A 72 5.80 -5.86 -17.66
CA ASN A 72 7.23 -6.08 -17.46
C ASN A 72 7.82 -7.04 -18.50
N GLU A 73 7.09 -8.09 -18.87
CA GLU A 73 7.50 -9.01 -19.92
C GLU A 73 7.57 -8.31 -21.29
N LYS A 74 6.59 -7.45 -21.59
CA LYS A 74 6.56 -6.66 -22.83
C LYS A 74 7.65 -5.58 -22.85
N PHE A 75 7.89 -4.93 -21.71
CA PHE A 75 8.80 -3.79 -21.57
C PHE A 75 9.74 -3.94 -20.37
N PRO A 76 10.70 -4.86 -20.43
CA PRO A 76 11.55 -5.20 -19.28
C PRO A 76 12.48 -4.07 -18.85
N GLY A 77 12.80 -4.04 -17.54
CA GLY A 77 13.76 -3.11 -16.96
C GLY A 77 13.36 -1.65 -17.15
N GLU A 78 14.22 -0.91 -17.87
CA GLU A 78 14.05 0.54 -18.09
C GLU A 78 13.39 0.89 -19.42
N LYS A 79 13.01 -0.09 -20.26
CA LYS A 79 12.47 0.16 -21.60
C LYS A 79 11.22 1.03 -21.60
N LEU A 80 10.45 0.95 -20.53
CA LEU A 80 9.30 1.80 -20.30
C LEU A 80 9.66 3.30 -20.20
N TRP A 81 10.86 3.62 -19.73
CA TRP A 81 11.25 4.99 -19.37
C TRP A 81 12.20 5.62 -20.38
N THR A 82 12.98 4.79 -21.08
CA THR A 82 14.00 5.21 -22.07
C THR A 82 13.39 5.68 -23.38
N LEU A 83 14.05 6.63 -24.06
CA LEU A 83 13.65 7.09 -25.39
C LEU A 83 14.14 6.12 -26.48
N PRO A 84 13.34 5.85 -27.53
CA PRO A 84 11.95 6.30 -27.70
C PRO A 84 11.00 5.56 -26.74
N VAL A 85 10.06 6.30 -26.12
CA VAL A 85 9.04 5.68 -25.25
C VAL A 85 8.07 4.82 -26.06
N PRO A 86 7.50 3.76 -25.48
CA PRO A 86 6.40 3.00 -26.07
C PRO A 86 5.24 3.89 -26.54
N LYS A 87 4.63 3.52 -27.67
CA LYS A 87 3.44 4.20 -28.19
C LYS A 87 2.23 3.85 -27.33
N ALA A 88 1.23 4.74 -27.31
CA ALA A 88 -0.01 4.53 -26.57
C ALA A 88 -0.67 3.18 -26.91
N GLN A 89 -0.77 2.88 -28.21
CA GLN A 89 -1.36 1.63 -28.69
C GLN A 89 -0.65 0.39 -28.13
N ASP A 90 0.69 0.39 -28.07
CA ASP A 90 1.45 -0.75 -27.54
C ASP A 90 1.17 -1.00 -26.05
N ILE A 91 0.90 0.08 -25.30
CA ILE A 91 0.57 0.03 -23.87
C ILE A 91 -0.87 -0.47 -23.70
N GLU A 92 -1.81 0.11 -24.45
CA GLU A 92 -3.22 -0.25 -24.43
C GLU A 92 -3.46 -1.71 -24.83
N ASP A 93 -2.79 -2.19 -25.88
CA ASP A 93 -2.85 -3.59 -26.31
C ASP A 93 -2.32 -4.53 -25.22
N CYS A 94 -1.31 -4.10 -24.46
CA CYS A 94 -0.78 -4.88 -23.33
C CYS A 94 -1.78 -4.97 -22.17
N VAL A 95 -2.50 -3.89 -21.87
CA VAL A 95 -3.55 -3.88 -20.84
C VAL A 95 -4.73 -4.75 -21.27
N GLU A 96 -5.16 -4.63 -22.53
CA GLU A 96 -6.23 -5.46 -23.08
C GLU A 96 -5.84 -6.94 -23.07
N THR A 97 -4.59 -7.28 -23.34
CA THR A 97 -4.08 -8.65 -23.23
C THR A 97 -4.12 -9.15 -21.79
N ALA A 98 -3.75 -8.31 -20.81
CA ALA A 98 -3.72 -8.69 -19.40
C ALA A 98 -5.13 -8.93 -18.81
N PHE A 99 -6.12 -8.13 -19.22
CA PHE A 99 -7.49 -8.22 -18.70
C PHE A 99 -8.47 -8.96 -19.62
N GLY A 100 -8.09 -9.23 -20.87
CA GLY A 100 -8.98 -9.76 -21.89
C GLY A 100 -10.10 -8.78 -22.31
N CYS A 101 -10.04 -7.52 -21.88
CA CYS A 101 -11.08 -6.52 -22.12
C CYS A 101 -10.54 -5.09 -21.97
N ARG A 102 -11.35 -4.12 -22.41
CA ARG A 102 -11.07 -2.67 -22.28
C ARG A 102 -11.99 -1.96 -21.26
N SER A 103 -12.74 -2.70 -20.44
CA SER A 103 -13.75 -2.12 -19.54
C SER A 103 -13.19 -1.60 -18.21
N TRP A 104 -11.89 -1.72 -17.98
CA TRP A 104 -11.26 -1.15 -16.78
C TRP A 104 -11.37 0.38 -16.78
N SER A 105 -11.79 0.96 -15.64
CA SER A 105 -12.09 2.41 -15.52
C SER A 105 -10.90 3.32 -15.87
N MET A 106 -9.68 2.80 -15.77
CA MET A 106 -8.44 3.54 -16.04
C MET A 106 -7.87 3.30 -17.45
N PHE A 107 -8.53 2.49 -18.29
CA PHE A 107 -7.99 2.08 -19.59
C PHE A 107 -7.59 3.27 -20.46
N GLU A 108 -8.47 4.27 -20.62
CA GLU A 108 -8.19 5.47 -21.44
C GLU A 108 -7.05 6.34 -20.88
N ASN A 109 -6.74 6.22 -19.59
CA ASN A 109 -5.73 7.00 -18.91
C ASN A 109 -4.38 6.28 -18.80
N VAL A 110 -4.29 5.00 -19.14
CA VAL A 110 -3.11 4.16 -18.84
C VAL A 110 -1.84 4.67 -19.51
N SER A 111 -1.93 5.04 -20.79
CA SER A 111 -0.84 5.65 -21.56
C SER A 111 -0.40 6.99 -20.92
N GLY A 112 -1.34 7.76 -20.40
CA GLY A 112 -1.06 9.01 -19.68
C GLY A 112 -0.34 8.78 -18.34
N ILE A 113 -0.77 7.80 -17.54
CA ILE A 113 -0.10 7.39 -16.30
C ILE A 113 1.34 7.03 -16.59
N PHE A 114 1.50 6.18 -17.60
CA PHE A 114 2.78 5.69 -18.05
C PHE A 114 3.75 6.82 -18.43
N TRP A 115 3.32 7.73 -19.31
CA TRP A 115 4.17 8.85 -19.73
C TRP A 115 4.44 9.84 -18.60
N SER A 116 3.49 10.05 -17.69
CA SER A 116 3.68 10.92 -16.53
C SER A 116 4.74 10.38 -15.58
N VAL A 117 4.71 9.07 -15.28
CA VAL A 117 5.75 8.42 -14.47
C VAL A 117 7.09 8.41 -15.23
N GLY A 118 7.08 8.05 -16.52
CA GLY A 118 8.29 8.06 -17.34
C GLY A 118 8.94 9.45 -17.45
N LEU A 119 8.14 10.53 -17.49
CA LEU A 119 8.67 11.89 -17.48
C LEU A 119 9.39 12.20 -16.17
N PHE A 120 8.82 11.80 -15.03
CA PHE A 120 9.48 11.92 -13.73
C PHE A 120 10.79 11.14 -13.71
N VAL A 121 10.78 9.85 -14.10
CA VAL A 121 11.98 9.01 -14.14
C VAL A 121 13.09 9.62 -15.02
N ARG A 122 12.74 10.16 -16.19
CA ARG A 122 13.72 10.82 -17.08
C ARG A 122 14.29 12.14 -16.53
N ARG A 123 13.52 12.88 -15.71
CA ARG A 123 14.02 14.07 -15.01
C ARG A 123 14.95 13.71 -13.86
N HIS A 124 14.80 12.51 -13.31
CA HIS A 124 15.56 11.99 -12.17
C HIS A 124 16.32 10.71 -12.55
N LEU A 125 17.27 10.80 -13.49
CA LEU A 125 17.98 9.62 -14.03
C LEU A 125 18.66 8.75 -12.96
N ASP A 126 19.17 9.37 -11.89
CA ASP A 126 19.63 8.67 -10.69
C ASP A 126 18.55 8.70 -9.60
N LEU A 127 17.56 7.82 -9.71
CA LEU A 127 16.46 7.71 -8.74
C LEU A 127 16.98 7.33 -7.34
N ARG A 128 18.04 6.51 -7.24
CA ARG A 128 18.65 6.18 -5.95
C ARG A 128 19.29 7.42 -5.31
N GLY A 129 20.06 8.18 -6.08
CA GLY A 129 20.66 9.43 -5.62
C GLY A 129 19.59 10.45 -5.24
N TRP A 130 18.54 10.58 -6.06
CA TRP A 130 17.36 11.39 -5.74
C TRP A 130 16.77 10.99 -4.39
N LEU A 131 16.40 9.72 -4.19
CA LEU A 131 15.77 9.25 -2.96
C LEU A 131 16.64 9.53 -1.71
N LYS A 132 17.94 9.26 -1.79
CA LYS A 132 18.89 9.51 -0.70
C LYS A 132 19.06 10.99 -0.36
N SER A 133 18.90 11.87 -1.34
CA SER A 133 19.10 13.31 -1.17
C SER A 133 17.87 14.05 -0.63
N ARG A 134 16.73 13.35 -0.49
CA ARG A 134 15.44 13.95 -0.16
C ARG A 134 14.88 13.47 1.17
N THR A 135 14.21 14.35 1.91
CA THR A 135 13.38 13.93 3.05
C THR A 135 12.03 13.36 2.58
N PRO A 136 11.29 12.60 3.40
CA PRO A 136 9.91 12.19 3.09
C PRO A 136 8.99 13.34 2.65
N GLU A 137 9.11 14.54 3.22
CA GLU A 137 8.32 15.73 2.79
C GLU A 137 8.68 16.18 1.38
N GLU A 138 9.97 16.13 1.04
CA GLU A 138 10.44 16.55 -0.28
C GLU A 138 10.09 15.51 -1.32
N ILE A 139 10.24 14.22 -0.99
CA ILE A 139 9.73 13.12 -1.84
C ILE A 139 8.23 13.29 -2.07
N TRP A 140 7.46 13.63 -1.03
CA TRP A 140 6.02 13.87 -1.16
C TRP A 140 5.69 15.04 -2.12
N ARG A 141 6.52 16.08 -2.12
CA ARG A 141 6.38 17.21 -3.05
C ARG A 141 6.76 16.81 -4.48
N ASP A 142 7.93 16.18 -4.65
CA ASP A 142 8.49 15.75 -5.94
C ASP A 142 7.56 14.74 -6.63
N LEU A 143 7.06 13.74 -5.91
CA LEU A 143 6.08 12.78 -6.44
C LEU A 143 4.73 13.42 -6.81
N GLY A 144 4.49 14.66 -6.39
CA GLY A 144 3.39 15.49 -6.87
C GLY A 144 3.47 15.90 -8.34
N GLU A 145 4.66 15.81 -8.95
CA GLU A 145 4.85 16.05 -10.37
C GLU A 145 4.22 14.94 -11.24
N ILE A 146 4.01 13.76 -10.67
CA ILE A 146 3.32 12.65 -11.35
C ILE A 146 1.81 12.92 -11.28
N TYR A 147 1.21 13.27 -12.42
CA TYR A 147 -0.17 13.75 -12.53
C TYR A 147 -1.21 12.81 -11.89
N PHE A 148 -0.96 11.50 -11.96
CA PHE A 148 -1.88 10.46 -11.51
C PHE A 148 -1.62 9.96 -10.07
N MET A 149 -0.73 10.60 -9.32
CA MET A 149 -0.50 10.30 -7.90
C MET A 149 -1.53 10.96 -6.95
N GLY A 150 -2.59 11.54 -7.51
CA GLY A 150 -3.72 12.11 -6.78
C GLY A 150 -3.64 13.63 -6.58
N LYS A 151 -4.80 14.27 -6.50
CA LYS A 151 -4.97 15.70 -6.23
C LYS A 151 -5.62 15.84 -4.86
N GLY A 152 -4.95 16.47 -3.90
CA GLY A 152 -5.47 16.65 -2.53
C GLY A 152 -4.41 16.69 -1.45
N ASN A 153 -4.85 16.92 -0.20
CA ASN A 153 -4.01 16.80 0.99
C ASN A 153 -4.75 15.96 2.05
N PRO A 154 -4.27 14.76 2.41
CA PRO A 154 -3.07 14.10 1.86
C PRO A 154 -3.28 13.55 0.45
N ARG A 155 -2.18 13.33 -0.30
CA ARG A 155 -2.15 12.61 -1.59
C ARG A 155 -1.96 11.11 -1.34
N PRO A 156 -3.00 10.25 -1.40
CA PRO A 156 -2.90 8.89 -0.87
C PRO A 156 -1.89 8.01 -1.62
N LYS A 157 -1.83 8.09 -2.95
CA LYS A 157 -0.89 7.32 -3.76
C LYS A 157 0.56 7.76 -3.52
N VAL A 158 0.82 9.06 -3.35
CA VAL A 158 2.15 9.56 -2.94
C VAL A 158 2.55 8.99 -1.58
N CYS A 159 1.65 9.02 -0.60
CA CYS A 159 1.93 8.48 0.72
C CYS A 159 2.27 6.98 0.62
N ALA A 160 1.45 6.20 -0.07
CA ALA A 160 1.70 4.78 -0.31
C ALA A 160 3.05 4.51 -1.00
N ALA A 161 3.40 5.31 -2.01
CA ALA A 161 4.67 5.18 -2.71
C ALA A 161 5.86 5.37 -1.77
N ILE A 162 5.83 6.41 -0.92
CA ILE A 162 6.90 6.67 0.05
C ILE A 162 7.08 5.49 0.99
N TYR A 163 6.00 4.99 1.58
CA TYR A 163 6.08 3.85 2.49
C TYR A 163 6.55 2.57 1.79
N ARG A 164 6.11 2.29 0.56
CA ARG A 164 6.59 1.16 -0.24
C ARG A 164 8.07 1.25 -0.60
N LEU A 165 8.61 2.45 -0.82
CA LEU A 165 10.03 2.64 -1.10
C LEU A 165 10.88 2.43 0.16
N LEU A 166 10.43 2.96 1.31
CA LEU A 166 11.26 3.10 2.50
C LEU A 166 11.08 1.97 3.54
N ALA A 167 9.88 1.39 3.65
CA ALA A 167 9.63 0.33 4.62
C ALA A 167 10.41 -0.95 4.25
N PRO A 168 10.85 -1.76 5.23
CA PRO A 168 11.59 -2.98 4.95
C PRO A 168 10.73 -4.04 4.24
N ALA A 169 11.39 -4.99 3.57
CA ALA A 169 10.72 -6.16 3.04
C ALA A 169 10.00 -6.96 4.15
N PRO A 170 8.84 -7.59 3.87
CA PRO A 170 8.18 -7.70 2.57
C PRO A 170 7.20 -6.54 2.25
N VAL A 171 7.00 -5.60 3.17
CA VAL A 171 6.01 -4.51 3.01
C VAL A 171 6.53 -3.34 2.16
N GLY A 172 7.85 -3.27 1.95
CA GLY A 172 8.51 -2.26 1.13
C GLY A 172 9.85 -2.73 0.57
N LEU A 173 10.59 -1.82 -0.07
CA LEU A 173 11.90 -2.08 -0.66
C LEU A 173 13.10 -1.87 0.28
N GLY A 174 12.88 -1.30 1.46
CA GLY A 174 13.91 -1.04 2.47
C GLY A 174 14.98 -0.06 2.00
N LEU A 175 14.59 0.97 1.25
CA LEU A 175 15.52 1.98 0.73
C LEU A 175 15.67 3.15 1.70
N ASP A 176 16.87 3.74 1.70
CA ASP A 176 17.16 4.90 2.53
C ASP A 176 16.80 6.22 1.85
N CYS A 177 16.33 7.18 2.65
CA CYS A 177 16.21 8.59 2.28
C CYS A 177 16.92 9.49 3.30
N ALA A 178 16.92 10.81 3.08
CA ALA A 178 17.41 11.73 4.08
C ALA A 178 16.53 11.69 5.34
N PRO A 179 17.12 11.80 6.54
CA PRO A 179 16.37 11.68 7.79
C PRO A 179 15.36 12.82 7.94
N SER A 180 14.18 12.51 8.48
CA SER A 180 13.18 13.52 8.83
C SER A 180 12.37 13.13 10.07
N PRO A 181 12.06 14.11 10.94
CA PRO A 181 11.10 13.91 12.01
C PRO A 181 9.65 13.98 11.52
N LYS A 182 9.41 14.49 10.31
CA LYS A 182 8.08 14.59 9.71
C LYS A 182 7.92 13.45 8.71
N TRP A 183 6.70 12.94 8.62
CA TRP A 183 6.34 11.83 7.75
C TRP A 183 4.97 12.10 7.12
N PRO A 184 4.74 11.67 5.87
CA PRO A 184 3.41 11.69 5.28
C PRO A 184 2.46 10.78 6.08
N PRO A 185 1.14 11.05 6.08
CA PRO A 185 0.18 10.19 6.77
C PRO A 185 0.24 8.74 6.28
N LEU A 186 0.02 7.79 7.18
CA LEU A 186 -0.05 6.37 6.85
C LEU A 186 -1.19 6.09 5.85
N PRO A 187 -1.02 5.22 4.84
CA PRO A 187 -2.07 4.97 3.87
C PRO A 187 -3.36 4.44 4.50
N LEU A 188 -4.48 5.04 4.12
CA LEU A 188 -5.83 4.57 4.46
C LEU A 188 -6.42 3.83 3.25
N THR A 189 -6.07 2.56 3.13
CA THR A 189 -6.49 1.66 2.04
C THR A 189 -7.97 1.28 2.17
N MET A 190 -8.58 0.77 1.09
CA MET A 190 -9.98 0.33 1.13
C MET A 190 -10.21 -0.80 2.14
N GLY A 191 -9.31 -1.78 2.22
CA GLY A 191 -9.36 -2.81 3.26
C GLY A 191 -9.33 -2.24 4.67
N ALA A 192 -8.44 -1.27 4.95
CA ALA A 192 -8.40 -0.62 6.25
C ALA A 192 -9.67 0.19 6.55
N ARG A 193 -10.25 0.88 5.55
CA ARG A 193 -11.54 1.57 5.69
C ARG A 193 -12.67 0.59 6.02
N ARG A 194 -12.76 -0.53 5.29
CA ARG A 194 -13.73 -1.60 5.58
C ARG A 194 -13.56 -2.17 6.97
N TYR A 195 -12.31 -2.38 7.41
CA TYR A 195 -12.05 -2.85 8.77
C TYR A 195 -12.57 -1.82 9.79
N LEU A 196 -12.17 -0.56 9.66
CA LEU A 196 -12.56 0.52 10.57
C LEU A 196 -14.09 0.70 10.68
N SER A 197 -14.80 0.49 9.56
CA SER A 197 -16.26 0.64 9.48
C SER A 197 -17.07 -0.59 9.85
N ILE A 198 -16.47 -1.78 9.90
CA ILE A 198 -17.19 -3.04 10.17
C ILE A 198 -16.86 -3.58 11.55
N LEU A 199 -15.56 -3.67 11.90
CA LEU A 199 -15.08 -4.26 13.15
C LEU A 199 -14.30 -3.27 14.02
N GLY A 200 -13.80 -2.20 13.42
CA GLY A 200 -12.91 -1.27 14.10
C GLY A 200 -13.64 -0.29 15.03
N PRO A 201 -12.88 0.66 15.60
CA PRO A 201 -13.38 1.65 16.56
C PRO A 201 -14.55 2.52 16.06
N ALA A 202 -14.82 2.54 14.75
CA ALA A 202 -15.87 3.33 14.14
C ALA A 202 -16.94 2.47 13.44
N SER A 203 -17.15 1.23 13.88
CA SER A 203 -18.22 0.36 13.37
C SER A 203 -19.56 1.08 13.30
N ASP A 204 -19.85 1.90 14.31
CA ASP A 204 -21.00 2.80 14.34
C ASP A 204 -20.57 4.24 13.98
N GLY A 205 -20.76 4.64 12.72
CA GLY A 205 -20.58 6.03 12.29
C GLY A 205 -19.29 6.36 11.55
N PHE A 206 -18.53 5.37 11.03
CA PHE A 206 -17.38 5.66 10.16
C PHE A 206 -17.76 6.49 8.94
N ALA A 207 -18.95 6.29 8.36
CA ALA A 207 -19.41 7.05 7.20
C ALA A 207 -19.45 8.55 7.47
N ASP A 208 -19.92 8.94 8.67
CA ASP A 208 -20.15 10.33 9.10
C ASP A 208 -18.87 11.07 9.51
N LEU A 209 -17.73 10.38 9.62
CA LEU A 209 -16.46 11.01 9.94
C LEU A 209 -15.89 11.80 8.76
N GLU A 210 -15.33 12.97 9.04
CA GLU A 210 -14.59 13.75 8.04
C GLU A 210 -13.31 13.00 7.59
N PRO A 211 -12.80 13.24 6.37
CA PRO A 211 -11.60 12.57 5.88
C PRO A 211 -10.39 12.67 6.81
N SER A 212 -10.18 13.84 7.44
CA SER A 212 -9.09 14.05 8.41
C SER A 212 -9.27 13.21 9.68
N GLN A 213 -10.50 13.07 10.17
CA GLN A 213 -10.82 12.25 11.33
C GLN A 213 -10.62 10.77 11.03
N LYS A 214 -11.03 10.31 9.84
CA LYS A 214 -10.77 8.94 9.36
C LYS A 214 -9.26 8.65 9.33
N GLN A 215 -8.47 9.59 8.83
CA GLN A 215 -7.01 9.47 8.75
C GLN A 215 -6.34 9.42 10.13
N THR A 216 -6.74 10.30 11.06
CA THR A 216 -6.24 10.29 12.44
C THR A 216 -6.60 8.98 13.14
N LEU A 217 -7.86 8.56 13.04
CA LEU A 217 -8.34 7.32 13.65
C LEU A 217 -7.56 6.10 13.14
N ALA A 218 -7.34 6.01 11.83
CA ALA A 218 -6.56 4.93 11.24
C ALA A 218 -5.12 4.92 11.76
N THR A 219 -4.48 6.09 11.78
CA THR A 219 -3.10 6.27 12.27
C THR A 219 -2.97 5.84 13.74
N ASP A 220 -3.89 6.31 14.59
CA ASP A 220 -3.92 5.94 16.01
C ASP A 220 -4.10 4.43 16.20
N LEU A 221 -4.95 3.80 15.39
CA LEU A 221 -5.16 2.35 15.44
C LEU A 221 -3.90 1.59 15.02
N TYR A 222 -3.26 2.00 13.92
CA TYR A 222 -2.05 1.35 13.42
C TYR A 222 -0.92 1.40 14.46
N VAL A 223 -0.70 2.57 15.07
CA VAL A 223 0.30 2.74 16.13
C VAL A 223 -0.03 1.85 17.33
N ALA A 224 -1.29 1.82 17.78
CA ALA A 224 -1.70 1.00 18.91
C ALA A 224 -1.51 -0.51 18.66
N LEU A 225 -1.89 -1.00 17.47
CA LEU A 225 -1.74 -2.41 17.09
C LEU A 225 -0.28 -2.83 17.08
N VAL A 226 0.60 -2.02 16.50
CA VAL A 226 2.05 -2.31 16.43
C VAL A 226 2.69 -2.21 17.81
N GLN A 227 2.35 -1.20 18.61
CA GLN A 227 2.83 -1.06 19.99
C GLN A 227 2.47 -2.31 20.81
N TYR A 228 1.23 -2.79 20.70
CA TYR A 228 0.81 -4.02 21.36
C TYR A 228 1.66 -5.22 20.93
N LEU A 229 1.90 -5.40 19.62
CA LEU A 229 2.73 -6.50 19.13
C LEU A 229 4.19 -6.41 19.62
N MET A 230 4.75 -5.21 19.70
CA MET A 230 6.11 -4.99 20.21
C MET A 230 6.21 -5.31 21.70
N GLU A 231 5.19 -4.97 22.50
CA GLU A 231 5.15 -5.27 23.94
C GLU A 231 5.08 -6.77 24.24
N GLN A 232 4.49 -7.55 23.32
CA GLN A 232 4.43 -9.00 23.38
C GLN A 232 5.70 -9.69 22.84
N SER A 233 6.66 -8.93 22.29
CA SER A 233 7.91 -9.50 21.77
C SER A 233 8.77 -10.06 22.90
N GLU A 234 9.39 -11.23 22.65
CA GLU A 234 10.40 -11.82 23.52
C GLU A 234 11.73 -11.04 23.45
N ASN A 235 11.94 -10.24 22.40
CA ASN A 235 13.11 -9.40 22.26
C ASN A 235 12.95 -8.12 23.12
N ALA A 236 13.81 -7.98 24.14
CA ALA A 236 13.79 -6.86 25.07
C ALA A 236 14.05 -5.48 24.42
N GLU A 237 14.80 -5.42 23.33
CA GLU A 237 15.06 -4.18 22.59
C GLU A 237 13.81 -3.74 21.84
N VAL A 238 13.15 -4.67 21.14
CA VAL A 238 11.88 -4.41 20.45
C VAL A 238 10.81 -3.94 21.44
N LYS A 239 10.72 -4.60 22.60
CA LYS A 239 9.74 -4.27 23.64
C LYS A 239 9.86 -2.85 24.19
N LYS A 240 11.07 -2.27 24.21
CA LYS A 240 11.34 -0.91 24.70
C LYS A 240 11.39 0.14 23.58
N SER A 241 11.35 -0.29 22.32
CA SER A 241 11.44 0.59 21.17
C SER A 241 10.16 1.40 21.00
N LYS A 242 10.28 2.60 20.41
CA LYS A 242 9.13 3.43 20.07
C LYS A 242 8.62 3.05 18.68
N VAL A 243 7.30 3.06 18.50
CA VAL A 243 6.69 2.92 17.18
C VAL A 243 6.96 4.19 16.37
N ASP A 244 7.75 4.06 15.31
CA ASP A 244 7.91 5.10 14.29
C ASP A 244 6.94 4.87 13.11
N ALA A 245 6.98 5.77 12.12
CA ALA A 245 6.10 5.74 10.96
C ALA A 245 6.27 4.46 10.10
N LEU A 246 7.52 4.02 9.88
CA LEU A 246 7.80 2.81 9.09
C LEU A 246 7.32 1.55 9.82
N THR A 247 7.49 1.50 11.14
CA THR A 247 7.02 0.39 11.96
C THR A 247 5.49 0.36 11.99
N ALA A 248 4.84 1.52 12.14
CA ALA A 248 3.38 1.64 12.09
C ALA A 248 2.78 1.24 10.72
N TYR A 249 3.54 1.45 9.63
CA TYR A 249 3.12 1.07 8.28
C TYR A 249 2.82 -0.42 8.13
N VAL A 250 3.44 -1.30 8.93
CA VAL A 250 3.14 -2.73 8.92
C VAL A 250 1.65 -2.99 9.19
N ALA A 251 1.01 -2.24 10.08
CA ALA A 251 -0.44 -2.37 10.32
C ALA A 251 -1.27 -1.84 9.15
N ALA A 252 -0.88 -0.71 8.55
CA ALA A 252 -1.55 -0.16 7.37
C ALA A 252 -1.48 -1.12 6.18
N HIS A 253 -0.30 -1.69 5.93
CA HIS A 253 -0.06 -2.74 4.95
C HIS A 253 -0.92 -3.97 5.24
N SER A 254 -0.93 -4.46 6.47
CA SER A 254 -1.65 -5.69 6.80
C SER A 254 -3.17 -5.54 6.68
N LEU A 255 -3.71 -4.40 7.10
CA LEU A 255 -5.15 -4.14 7.05
C LEU A 255 -5.67 -3.89 5.64
N GLN A 256 -4.80 -3.64 4.65
CA GLN A 256 -5.21 -3.50 3.25
C GLN A 256 -5.88 -4.77 2.71
N PHE A 257 -5.52 -5.94 3.24
CA PHE A 257 -6.04 -7.23 2.78
C PHE A 257 -7.40 -7.60 3.40
N TYR A 258 -7.94 -6.79 4.32
CA TYR A 258 -9.22 -7.08 4.96
C TYR A 258 -10.38 -6.93 3.95
N LEU A 259 -11.04 -8.06 3.67
CA LEU A 259 -12.12 -8.19 2.69
C LEU A 259 -11.77 -7.63 1.30
N GLU A 260 -10.49 -7.71 0.93
CA GLU A 260 -10.00 -7.29 -0.38
C GLU A 260 -10.19 -8.40 -1.41
N ASP A 261 -10.61 -8.04 -2.61
CA ASP A 261 -10.95 -8.99 -3.67
C ASP A 261 -9.71 -9.77 -4.14
N GLY A 262 -9.81 -11.09 -4.09
CA GLY A 262 -8.88 -12.04 -4.68
C GLY A 262 -9.48 -12.71 -5.92
N THR A 263 -8.90 -13.83 -6.36
CA THR A 263 -9.27 -14.48 -7.63
C THR A 263 -10.67 -15.09 -7.57
N ASP A 264 -10.94 -15.88 -6.53
CA ASP A 264 -12.22 -16.58 -6.35
C ASP A 264 -13.00 -16.09 -5.12
N ASP A 265 -12.34 -15.32 -4.25
CA ASP A 265 -12.86 -14.90 -2.95
C ASP A 265 -11.97 -13.79 -2.35
N PHE A 266 -12.22 -13.35 -1.12
CA PHE A 266 -11.36 -12.37 -0.45
C PHE A 266 -9.96 -12.91 -0.16
N ILE A 267 -8.93 -12.09 -0.38
CA ILE A 267 -7.51 -12.42 -0.09
C ILE A 267 -7.36 -12.90 1.35
N CYS A 268 -8.02 -12.23 2.30
CA CYS A 268 -7.91 -12.64 3.70
C CYS A 268 -8.44 -14.06 3.96
N ARG A 269 -9.45 -14.49 3.21
CA ARG A 269 -10.04 -15.83 3.31
C ARG A 269 -9.14 -16.88 2.66
N LEU A 270 -8.58 -16.57 1.49
CA LEU A 270 -7.61 -17.43 0.79
C LEU A 270 -6.37 -17.67 1.65
N SER A 271 -5.82 -16.62 2.26
CA SER A 271 -4.63 -16.69 3.12
C SER A 271 -4.88 -17.38 4.48
N THR A 272 -6.13 -17.66 4.84
CA THR A 272 -6.50 -18.21 6.17
C THR A 272 -7.24 -19.53 6.11
N ASP A 273 -7.12 -20.28 5.01
CA ASP A 273 -7.79 -21.57 4.80
C ASP A 273 -9.31 -21.43 5.02
N HIS A 274 -9.93 -20.57 4.20
CA HIS A 274 -11.35 -20.24 4.28
C HIS A 274 -11.80 -19.82 5.69
N CYS A 275 -11.14 -18.78 6.21
CA CYS A 275 -11.37 -18.22 7.54
C CYS A 275 -11.06 -19.14 8.73
N ARG A 276 -10.73 -20.43 8.54
CA ARG A 276 -10.46 -21.38 9.64
C ARG A 276 -9.33 -20.91 10.55
N LYS A 277 -8.29 -20.30 9.95
CA LYS A 277 -7.10 -19.78 10.63
C LYS A 277 -7.18 -18.26 10.86
N CYS A 278 -8.28 -17.61 10.50
CA CYS A 278 -8.40 -16.16 10.62
C CYS A 278 -8.63 -15.76 12.09
N PRO A 279 -7.78 -14.92 12.70
CA PRO A 279 -7.99 -14.44 14.07
C PRO A 279 -9.33 -13.70 14.25
N LEU A 280 -9.80 -13.04 13.18
CA LEU A 280 -11.04 -12.28 13.17
C LEU A 280 -12.30 -13.14 12.96
N ARG A 281 -12.18 -14.47 12.77
CA ARG A 281 -13.29 -15.36 12.40
C ARG A 281 -14.51 -15.19 13.31
N LYS A 282 -14.31 -15.11 14.62
CA LYS A 282 -15.40 -15.03 15.62
C LYS A 282 -16.12 -13.68 15.65
N TYR A 283 -15.53 -12.65 15.03
CA TYR A 283 -16.03 -11.28 15.04
C TYR A 283 -16.54 -10.84 13.67
N CYS A 284 -16.09 -11.49 12.60
CA CYS A 284 -16.40 -11.10 11.23
C CYS A 284 -17.64 -11.85 10.72
N ASN A 285 -18.72 -11.12 10.44
CA ASN A 285 -19.95 -11.68 9.87
C ASN A 285 -19.77 -12.27 8.45
N TYR A 286 -18.64 -11.99 7.80
CA TYR A 286 -18.28 -12.54 6.49
C TYR A 286 -17.49 -13.85 6.61
N ALA A 287 -17.22 -14.34 7.83
CA ALA A 287 -16.55 -15.62 8.04
C ALA A 287 -17.55 -16.78 7.96
N ILE A 288 -17.96 -17.10 6.72
CA ILE A 288 -18.84 -18.23 6.38
C ILE A 288 -17.98 -19.47 6.11
#